data_AF-A0A3B0PP56-F1
#
_entry.id   AF-A0A3B0PP56-F1
#
_cell.length_a   1.000
_cell.length_b   1.000
_cell.length_c   1.000
_cell.angle_alpha   90.00
_cell.angle_beta   90.00
_cell.angle_gamma   90.00
#
_symmetry.space_group_name_H-M   'P 1'
#
loop_
_entity.id
_entity.type
_entity.pdbx_description
1 polymer ?
#
loop_
_entity_poly.entity_id
_entity_poly.type
_entity_poly.pdbx_seq_one_letter_code
_entity_poly.pdbx_strand_id
1 'polypeptide(L)' 'MYFFGLEFMKEIPFKEVLFHGLIRDAKGQKMSKSLNNGVDPIDMIEKYGSDSLRW' A
#
# COMPACT_ATOMS: atom_id res chain seq x y z
N MET A 1 11.04 -1.54 -11.17
CA MET A 1 11.37 -2.95 -10.88
C MET A 1 12.88 -3.11 -10.84
N TYR A 2 13.41 -3.96 -9.95
CA TYR A 2 14.86 -4.10 -9.72
C TYR A 2 15.63 -4.52 -10.98
N PHE A 3 15.16 -5.56 -11.68
CA PHE A 3 15.81 -6.11 -12.87
C PHE A 3 15.96 -5.09 -14.02
N PHE A 4 15.02 -4.17 -14.18
CA PHE A 4 15.11 -3.16 -15.25
C PHE A 4 16.19 -2.11 -14.98
N GLY A 5 16.46 -1.78 -13.72
CA GLY A 5 17.59 -0.91 -13.37
C GLY A 5 18.92 -1.56 -13.75
N LEU A 6 19.06 -2.85 -13.44
CA LEU A 6 20.26 -3.60 -13.82
C LEU A 6 20.41 -3.75 -15.34
N GLU A 7 19.31 -3.98 -16.07
CA GLU A 7 19.40 -4.24 -17.51
C GLU A 7 19.61 -2.96 -18.32
N PHE A 8 18.82 -1.92 -18.09
CA PHE A 8 18.84 -0.72 -18.95
C PHE A 8 19.73 0.40 -18.42
N MET A 9 19.86 0.51 -17.09
CA MET A 9 20.63 1.58 -16.44
C MET A 9 22.00 1.10 -15.93
N LYS A 10 22.23 -0.23 -15.93
CA LYS A 10 23.45 -0.88 -15.42
C LYS A 10 23.77 -0.50 -13.96
N GLU A 11 22.73 -0.18 -13.18
CA GLU A 11 22.85 0.21 -11.77
C GLU A 11 21.69 -0.30 -10.92
N ILE A 12 21.90 -0.39 -9.60
CA ILE A 12 20.83 -0.74 -8.66
C ILE A 12 19.84 0.43 -8.52
N PRO A 13 18.52 0.22 -8.71
CA PRO A 13 17.56 1.33 -8.70
C PRO A 13 17.22 1.85 -7.29
N PHE A 14 17.49 1.05 -6.25
CA PHE A 14 17.31 1.42 -4.85
C PHE A 14 18.25 0.58 -3.99
N LYS A 15 18.81 1.20 -2.95
CA LYS A 15 19.75 0.55 -2.01
C LYS A 15 19.02 -0.25 -0.94
N GLU A 16 17.83 0.20 -0.56
CA GLU A 16 17.03 -0.36 0.51
C GLU A 16 15.58 -0.53 0.03
N VAL A 17 14.93 -1.58 0.53
CA VAL A 17 13.52 -1.88 0.22
C VAL A 17 12.78 -2.10 1.53
N LEU A 18 11.80 -1.24 1.79
CA LEU A 18 10.90 -1.38 2.94
C LEU A 18 9.62 -2.09 2.50
N PHE A 19 9.36 -3.24 3.13
CA PHE A 19 8.08 -3.93 2.99
C PHE A 19 7.20 -3.60 4.20
N HIS A 20 5.94 -3.24 3.95
CA HIS A 20 4.92 -3.13 4.98
C HIS A 20 3.82 -4.18 4.78
N GLY A 21 3.09 -4.47 5.85
CA GLY A 21 1.97 -5.41 5.84
C GLY A 21 0.80 -4.94 4.98
N LEU A 22 -0.14 -5.86 4.76
CA LEU A 22 -1.40 -5.58 4.09
C LEU A 22 -2.49 -5.33 5.11
N ILE A 23 -3.32 -4.32 4.87
CA ILE A 23 -4.51 -4.07 5.68
C ILE A 23 -5.55 -5.16 5.36
N ARG A 24 -6.23 -5.63 6.40
CA ARG A 24 -7.20 -6.73 6.33
C ARG A 24 -8.60 -6.25 6.68
N ASP A 25 -9.61 -6.86 6.07
CA ASP A 25 -11.01 -6.64 6.43
C ASP A 25 -11.33 -7.26 7.81
N ALA A 26 -12.56 -7.02 8.29
CA ALA A 26 -13.04 -7.56 9.57
C ALA A 26 -13.08 -9.11 9.63
N LYS A 27 -12.96 -9.80 8.49
CA LYS A 27 -12.90 -11.27 8.39
C LYS A 27 -11.45 -11.77 8.24
N GLY A 28 -10.46 -10.88 8.29
CA GLY A 28 -9.05 -11.20 8.17
C GLY A 28 -8.55 -11.42 6.73
N GLN A 29 -9.38 -11.16 5.71
CA GLN A 29 -8.95 -11.24 4.31
C GLN A 29 -8.17 -9.99 3.93
N LYS A 30 -7.22 -10.13 3.01
CA LYS A 30 -6.54 -8.97 2.41
C LYS A 30 -7.59 -8.03 1.81
N MET A 31 -7.50 -6.73 2.08
CA MET A 31 -8.29 -5.75 1.34
C MET A 31 -7.83 -5.68 -0.13
N SER A 32 -8.77 -5.82 -1.06
CA SER A 32 -8.53 -5.64 -2.50
C SER A 32 -9.78 -5.20 -3.23
N LYS A 33 -9.59 -4.53 -4.38
CA LYS A 33 -10.69 -4.18 -5.28
C LYS A 33 -11.40 -5.42 -5.83
N SER A 34 -10.65 -6.50 -6.11
CA SER A 34 -11.20 -7.75 -6.63
C SER A 34 -12.14 -8.46 -5.65
N LEU A 35 -11.88 -8.34 -4.34
CA LEU A 35 -12.76 -8.87 -3.29
C LEU A 35 -13.84 -7.88 -2.86
N ASN A 36 -13.84 -6.68 -3.46
CA ASN A 36 -14.75 -5.59 -3.14
C ASN A 36 -14.88 -5.31 -1.63
N ASN A 37 -13.78 -5.43 -0.90
CA ASN A 37 -13.70 -5.30 0.57
C ASN A 37 -12.77 -4.16 1.01
N GLY A 38 -12.41 -3.26 0.09
CA GLY A 38 -11.65 -2.05 0.41
C GLY A 38 -12.55 -0.98 1.01
N VAL A 39 -11.98 -0.15 1.88
CA VAL A 39 -12.60 1.06 2.42
C VAL A 39 -12.01 2.26 1.71
N ASP A 40 -12.84 3.25 1.34
CA ASP A 40 -12.34 4.49 0.75
C ASP A 40 -11.66 5.34 1.83
N PRO A 41 -10.37 5.72 1.67
CA PRO A 41 -9.69 6.58 2.63
C PRO A 41 -10.33 7.98 2.73
N ILE A 42 -10.97 8.49 1.67
CA ILE A 42 -11.63 9.80 1.70
C ILE A 42 -12.82 9.78 2.66
N ASP A 43 -13.65 8.73 2.61
CA ASP A 43 -14.77 8.56 3.54
C ASP A 43 -14.30 8.53 5.00
N MET A 44 -13.13 7.92 5.28
CA MET A 44 -12.56 7.86 6.63
C MET A 44 -12.02 9.23 7.07
N ILE A 45 -11.41 9.98 6.16
CA ILE A 45 -10.92 11.34 6.42
C ILE A 45 -12.10 12.28 6.71
N GLU A 46 -13.18 12.21 5.92
CA GLU A 46 -14.37 13.02 6.14
C GLU A 46 -15.03 12.70 7.50
N LYS A 47 -15.02 11.43 7.90
CA LYS A 47 -15.66 10.99 9.14
C LYS A 47 -14.81 11.22 10.40
N TYR A 48 -13.49 11.06 10.30
CA TYR A 48 -12.61 11.01 11.47
C TYR A 48 -11.37 11.93 11.38
N GLY A 49 -11.10 12.55 10.23
CA GLY A 49 -9.93 13.39 9.97
C GLY A 49 -8.73 12.61 9.44
N SER A 50 -7.82 13.32 8.76
CA SER A 50 -6.61 12.72 8.18
C SER A 50 -5.61 12.23 9.22
N ASP A 51 -5.54 12.93 10.35
CA ASP A 51 -4.61 12.58 11.42
C ASP A 51 -5.02 11.26 12.07
N SER A 52 -6.31 11.06 12.32
CA SER A 52 -6.86 9.80 12.82
C SER A 52 -6.63 8.61 11.89
N LEU A 53 -6.57 8.83 10.56
CA LEU A 53 -6.29 7.76 9.60
C LEU A 53 -4.79 7.40 9.51
N ARG A 54 -3.91 8.38 9.77
CA ARG A 54 -2.45 8.21 9.66
C ARG A 54 -1.80 7.70 10.94
N TRP A 55 -2.42 7.96 12.09
CA TRP A 55 -1.93 7.60 13.42
C TRP A 55 -2.20 6.14 13.75
#